data_AF-A0A0A0C356-F1
#
_entry.id   AF-A0A0A0C356-F1
#
_cell.length_a   1.000
_cell.length_b   1.000
_cell.length_c   1.000
_cell.angle_alpha   90.00
_cell.angle_beta   90.00
_cell.angle_gamma   90.00
#
_symmetry.space_group_name_H-M   'P 1'
#
loop_
_entity.id
_entity.type
_entity.pdbx_description
1 polymer ?
#
loop_
_entity_poly.entity_id
_entity_poly.type
_entity_poly.pdbx_seq_one_letter_code
_entity_poly.pdbx_strand_id
1 'polypeptide(L)' 'MLGGTEDILSGVEPVRALATALGAELRLLDDCGHYPWVEQPDLFRLNVARRLTQLDPWTPVRQS' A
#
# COMPACT_ATOMS: atom_id res chain seq x y z
N MET A 1 -2.20 -1.09 2.23
CA MET A 1 -2.07 0.10 1.36
C MET A 1 -0.65 0.62 1.46
N LEU A 2 -0.05 0.92 0.31
CA LEU A 2 1.32 1.44 0.20
C LEU A 2 1.24 2.78 -0.55
N GLY A 3 1.90 3.82 -0.05
CA GLY A 3 1.95 5.14 -0.69
C GLY A 3 3.25 5.87 -0.38
N GLY A 4 3.51 6.95 -1.09
CA GLY A 4 4.65 7.84 -0.85
C GLY A 4 4.27 9.04 0.02
N THR A 5 5.22 9.54 0.82
CA THR A 5 5.04 10.74 1.65
C THR A 5 5.02 12.04 0.84
N GLU A 6 5.58 12.03 -0.37
CA GLU A 6 5.66 13.16 -1.30
C GLU A 6 4.70 12.99 -2.49
N ASP A 7 3.68 12.13 -2.38
CA ASP A 7 2.68 11.93 -3.42
C ASP A 7 1.89 13.22 -3.70
N ILE A 8 2.21 13.90 -4.80
CA ILE A 8 1.53 15.13 -5.23
C ILE A 8 0.24 14.89 -6.02
N LEU A 9 -0.02 13.65 -6.47
CA LEU A 9 -1.17 13.35 -7.31
C LEU A 9 -2.39 13.00 -6.45
N SER A 10 -2.21 12.07 -5.51
CA SER A 10 -3.27 11.64 -4.60
C SER A 10 -3.13 12.25 -3.21
N GLY A 11 -1.91 12.60 -2.77
CA GLY A 11 -1.66 13.04 -1.40
C GLY A 11 -1.72 11.90 -0.37
N VAL A 12 -1.15 12.15 0.82
CA VAL A 12 -1.13 11.18 1.93
C VAL A 12 -2.50 10.98 2.56
N GLU A 13 -3.29 12.03 2.72
CA GLU A 13 -4.55 11.95 3.47
C GLU A 13 -5.63 11.11 2.77
N PRO A 14 -5.84 11.21 1.44
CA PRO A 14 -6.75 10.30 0.73
C PRO A 14 -6.32 8.83 0.83
N VAL A 15 -5.00 8.56 0.75
CA VAL A 15 -4.44 7.22 0.93
C VAL A 15 -4.69 6.69 2.34
N ARG A 16 -4.49 7.52 3.37
CA ARG A 16 -4.79 7.18 4.77
C ARG A 16 -6.27 6.90 5.00
N ALA A 17 -7.15 7.75 4.46
CA ALA A 17 -8.58 7.59 4.56
C ALA A 17 -9.05 6.27 3.94
N LEU A 18 -8.54 5.93 2.75
CA LEU A 18 -8.89 4.67 2.08
C LEU A 18 -8.37 3.45 2.85
N ALA A 19 -7.13 3.50 3.35
CA ALA A 19 -6.59 2.42 4.18
C ALA A 19 -7.46 2.17 5.42
N THR A 20 -7.91 3.25 6.06
CA THR A 20 -8.81 3.19 7.22
C THR A 20 -10.16 2.59 6.85
N ALA A 21 -10.78 3.05 5.76
CA ALA A 21 -12.08 2.56 5.30
C ALA A 21 -12.05 1.05 4.96
N LEU A 22 -10.92 0.54 4.48
CA LEU A 22 -10.74 -0.86 4.14
C LEU A 22 -10.24 -1.73 5.31
N GLY A 23 -9.97 -1.14 6.49
CA GLY A 23 -9.28 -1.83 7.58
C GLY A 23 -7.91 -2.36 7.16
N ALA A 24 -7.28 -1.74 6.16
CA ALA A 24 -6.03 -2.16 5.58
C ALA A 24 -4.84 -1.56 6.33
N GLU A 25 -3.77 -2.34 6.50
CA GLU A 25 -2.49 -1.85 6.99
C GLU A 25 -1.96 -0.74 6.06
N LEU A 26 -1.64 0.44 6.59
CA LEU A 26 -1.02 1.54 5.85
C LEU A 26 0.50 1.53 6.04
N ARG A 27 1.24 1.67 4.94
CA ARG A 27 2.68 1.97 4.95
C ARG A 27 2.95 3.13 4.01
N LEU A 28 3.65 4.14 4.52
CA LEU A 28 4.13 5.28 3.75
C LEU A 28 5.64 5.14 3.59
N LEU A 29 6.14 5.41 2.38
CA LEU A 29 7.56 5.45 2.09
C LEU A 29 8.05 6.90 2.16
N ASP A 30 9.07 7.14 2.97
CA ASP A 30 9.78 8.42 3.02
C ASP A 30 10.49 8.68 1.68
N ASP A 31 10.60 9.95 1.27
CA ASP A 31 11.25 10.38 0.02
C ASP A 31 10.70 9.69 -1.24
N CYS A 32 9.38 9.48 -1.30
CA CYS A 32 8.71 8.79 -2.39
C CYS A 32 7.46 9.57 -2.83
N GLY A 33 7.31 9.76 -4.14
CA GLY A 33 6.12 10.32 -4.77
C GLY A 33 5.03 9.29 -5.03
N HIS A 34 4.28 9.52 -6.11
CA HIS A 34 3.07 8.75 -6.45
C HIS A 34 3.36 7.34 -7.01
N TYR A 35 4.56 7.09 -7.52
CA TYR A 35 4.89 5.84 -8.21
C TYR A 35 5.99 5.03 -7.47
N PRO A 36 5.70 4.45 -6.30
CA PRO A 36 6.66 3.67 -5.52
C PRO A 36 7.40 2.56 -6.28
N TRP A 37 6.75 1.93 -7.26
CA TRP A 37 7.36 0.86 -8.07
C TRP A 37 8.37 1.38 -9.10
N VAL A 38 8.38 2.69 -9.38
CA VAL A 38 9.37 3.36 -10.24
C VAL A 38 10.45 4.01 -9.38
N GLU A 39 10.03 4.74 -8.35
CA GLU A 39 10.92 5.60 -7.54
C GLU A 39 11.75 4.80 -6.53
N GLN A 40 11.15 3.80 -5.89
CA GLN A 40 11.81 2.96 -4.87
C GLN A 40 11.45 1.47 -5.08
N PRO A 41 11.87 0.86 -6.21
CA PRO A 41 11.39 -0.45 -6.64
C PRO A 41 11.74 -1.59 -5.67
N ASP A 42 12.86 -1.50 -4.95
CA ASP A 42 13.27 -2.52 -3.98
C ASP A 42 12.36 -2.49 -2.73
N LEU A 43 12.06 -1.31 -2.20
CA LEU A 43 11.15 -1.13 -1.06
C LEU A 43 9.71 -1.48 -1.44
N PHE A 44 9.29 -1.17 -2.66
CA PHE A 44 8.02 -1.62 -3.20
C PHE A 44 7.93 -3.16 -3.23
N ARG A 45 8.92 -3.83 -3.86
CA ARG A 45 8.95 -5.30 -3.97
C ARG A 45 8.97 -5.96 -2.59
N LEU A 46 9.73 -5.45 -1.63
CA LEU A 46 9.77 -5.94 -0.26
C LEU A 46 8.39 -5.89 0.41
N ASN A 47 7.70 -4.75 0.30
CA ASN A 47 6.39 -4.57 0.93
C ASN A 47 5.29 -5.42 0.28
N VAL A 48 5.34 -5.59 -1.04
CA VAL A 48 4.43 -6.50 -1.76
C VAL A 48 4.71 -7.95 -1.36
N ALA A 49 5.96 -8.40 -1.38
CA ALA A 49 6.33 -9.76 -0.98
C ALA A 49 5.89 -10.06 0.46
N ARG A 50 6.18 -9.15 1.40
CA ARG A 50 5.71 -9.25 2.79
C ARG A 50 4.20 -9.43 2.85
N ARG A 51 3.43 -8.62 2.11
CA ARG A 51 1.98 -8.73 2.09
C ARG A 51 1.52 -10.08 1.54
N LEU A 52 2.10 -10.55 0.44
CA LEU A 52 1.74 -11.83 -0.17
C LEU A 52 2.00 -13.01 0.76
N THR A 53 3.09 -13.00 1.55
CA THR A 53 3.36 -14.06 2.53
C THR A 53 2.39 -14.10 3.71
N GLN A 54 1.61 -13.04 3.93
CA GLN A 54 0.63 -12.94 5.01
C GLN A 54 -0.81 -13.20 4.54
N LEU A 55 -1.02 -13.32 3.23
CA LEU A 55 -2.33 -13.65 2.69
C LEU A 55 -2.48 -15.17 2.66
N ASP A 56 -3.58 -15.68 3.19
CA ASP A 56 -4.01 -17.04 2.92
C ASP A 56 -4.60 -17.08 1.49
N PRO A 57 -3.96 -17.78 0.54
CA PRO A 57 -4.39 -17.81 -0.86
C PRO A 57 -5.76 -18.47 -1.05
N TRP A 58 -6.29 -19.15 -0.03
CA TRP A 58 -7.57 -19.87 -0.10
C TRP A 58 -8.69 -19.21 0.71
N THR A 59 -8.49 -17.98 1.18
CA THR A 59 -9.54 -17.24 1.89
C THR A 59 -10.77 -17.07 0.99
N PRO A 60 -11.94 -17.66 1.31
CA PRO A 60 -13.13 -17.50 0.49
C PRO A 60 -13.62 -16.05 0.55
N VAL A 61 -13.91 -15.43 -0.59
CA VAL A 61 -14.57 -14.13 -0.63
C VAL A 61 -15.98 -14.32 -0.08
N ARG A 62 -16.24 -13.78 1.11
CA ARG A 62 -17.57 -13.79 1.72
C ARG A 62 -18.46 -12.85 0.90
N GLN A 63 -19.42 -13.41 0.15
CA GLN A 63 -20.46 -12.62 -0.50
C GLN A 63 -21.38 -12.06 0.60
N SER A 64 -21.42 -10.74 0.71
CA SER A 64 -22.37 -9.99 1.54
C SER A 64 -23.62 -9.66 0.75
#